data_AF-A0A6A3MED4-F1
#
_entry.id   AF-A0A6A3MED4-F1
#
_cell.length_a   1.000
_cell.length_b   1.000
_cell.length_c   1.000
_cell.angle_alpha   90.00
_cell.angle_beta   90.00
_cell.angle_gamma   90.00
#
_symmetry.space_group_name_H-M   'P 1'
#
loop_
_entity.id
_entity.type
_entity.pdbx_description
1 polymer ?
#
loop_
_entity_poly.entity_id
_entity_poly.type
_entity_poly.pdbx_seq_one_letter_code
_entity_poly.pdbx_strand_id
1 'polypeptide(L)'
;MPQHQGRPRISGDGRNKAKDTRSSFSNQHKLEVAQHLISCKHVKETLRHFYPKLSGDAKEQRRKLLYEWRSNVSLYEERCQIPTVAAMKYVREPGVATILPREAEAAIAQSARANYKQAGGAIHVDGARSKEIPVEGPLPSSILQ
;
A
#
# COMPACT_ATOMS: atom_id res chain seq x y z
N MET A 1 -45.12 -35.49 7.69
CA MET A 1 -44.32 -34.31 8.09
C MET A 1 -43.93 -33.56 6.82
N PRO A 2 -44.23 -32.25 6.68
CA PRO A 2 -43.79 -31.50 5.51
C PRO A 2 -42.27 -31.29 5.58
N GLN A 3 -41.55 -31.64 4.52
CA GLN A 3 -40.11 -31.43 4.45
C GLN A 3 -39.83 -29.95 4.16
N HIS A 4 -39.12 -29.27 5.06
CA HIS A 4 -38.59 -27.95 4.78
C HIS A 4 -37.39 -28.08 3.84
N GLN A 5 -37.52 -27.58 2.62
CA GLN A 5 -36.37 -27.44 1.73
C GLN A 5 -35.39 -26.42 2.31
N GLY A 6 -34.15 -26.83 2.53
CA GLY A 6 -33.10 -25.98 3.08
C GLY A 6 -32.81 -24.77 2.19
N ARG A 7 -32.24 -23.71 2.78
CA ARG A 7 -31.89 -22.47 2.08
C ARG A 7 -31.03 -22.79 0.84
N PRO A 8 -31.40 -22.31 -0.36
CA PRO A 8 -30.64 -22.59 -1.57
C PRO A 8 -29.20 -22.07 -1.43
N ARG A 9 -28.24 -22.88 -1.89
CA ARG A 9 -26.82 -22.48 -1.93
C ARG A 9 -26.68 -21.32 -2.91
N ILE A 10 -26.21 -20.18 -2.41
CA ILE A 10 -25.82 -19.03 -3.24
C ILE A 10 -24.53 -19.44 -3.95
N SER A 11 -24.62 -19.92 -5.18
CA SER A 11 -23.46 -20.15 -6.03
C SER A 11 -23.12 -18.82 -6.72
N GLY A 12 -21.97 -18.26 -6.40
CA GLY A 12 -21.43 -17.04 -6.99
C GLY A 12 -20.00 -16.85 -6.51
N ASP A 13 -19.19 -16.10 -7.27
CA ASP A 13 -17.89 -15.64 -6.82
C ASP A 13 -18.10 -14.99 -5.45
N GLY A 14 -17.50 -15.56 -4.41
CA GLY A 14 -17.74 -15.15 -3.03
C GLY A 14 -17.34 -13.68 -2.79
N ARG A 15 -17.18 -13.32 -1.52
CA ARG A 15 -16.64 -11.98 -1.19
C ARG A 15 -15.26 -11.81 -1.83
N ASN A 16 -15.15 -10.85 -2.75
CA ASN A 16 -13.87 -10.39 -3.26
C ASN A 16 -12.99 -9.96 -2.08
N LYS A 17 -11.75 -10.46 -2.04
CA LYS A 17 -10.76 -10.06 -1.04
C LYS A 17 -10.52 -8.56 -1.22
N ALA A 18 -10.79 -7.76 -0.19
CA ALA A 18 -10.46 -6.34 -0.21
C ALA A 18 -8.93 -6.20 -0.34
N LYS A 19 -8.47 -5.62 -1.45
CA LYS A 19 -7.05 -5.29 -1.65
C LYS A 19 -6.80 -3.93 -1.00
N ASP A 20 -6.35 -3.91 0.25
CA ASP A 20 -5.95 -2.67 0.91
C ASP A 20 -4.66 -2.16 0.27
N THR A 21 -4.81 -1.24 -0.69
CA THR A 21 -3.69 -0.62 -1.39
C THR A 21 -3.46 0.75 -0.79
N ARG A 22 -2.60 0.83 0.23
CA ARG A 22 -2.23 2.12 0.84
C ARG A 22 -1.43 2.98 -0.14
N SER A 23 -2.04 4.07 -0.60
CA SER A 23 -1.32 5.12 -1.33
C SER A 23 -0.76 6.16 -0.35
N SER A 24 0.49 6.60 -0.57
CA SER A 24 1.11 7.69 0.19
C SER A 24 1.94 8.59 -0.73
N PHE A 25 2.15 9.82 -0.27
CA PHE A 25 2.81 10.92 -0.98
C PHE A 25 4.18 11.19 -0.36
N SER A 26 5.14 11.62 -1.18
CA SER A 26 6.44 12.09 -0.68
C SER A 26 6.26 13.34 0.18
N ASN A 27 7.19 13.59 1.10
CA ASN A 27 7.17 14.82 1.91
C ASN A 27 7.24 16.08 1.03
N GLN A 28 8.05 16.05 -0.03
CA GLN A 28 8.14 17.15 -1.00
C GLN A 28 6.78 17.48 -1.63
N HIS A 29 6.05 16.46 -2.11
CA HIS A 29 4.73 16.67 -2.72
C HIS A 29 3.73 17.24 -1.71
N LYS A 30 3.75 16.76 -0.47
CA LYS A 30 2.89 17.28 0.61
C LYS A 30 3.19 18.75 0.88
N LEU A 31 4.47 19.13 0.92
CA LEU A 31 4.91 20.50 1.15
C LEU A 31 4.45 21.43 0.02
N GLU A 32 4.73 21.06 -1.24
CA GLU A 32 4.36 21.84 -2.42
C GLU A 32 2.85 22.13 -2.47
N VAL A 33 2.05 21.08 -2.26
CA VAL A 33 0.59 21.20 -2.24
C VAL A 33 0.11 22.08 -1.08
N ALA A 34 0.72 21.95 0.09
CA ALA A 34 0.35 22.75 1.26
C ALA A 34 0.72 24.24 1.08
N GLN A 35 1.88 24.53 0.51
CA GLN A 35 2.32 25.89 0.19
C GLN A 35 1.40 26.54 -0.86
N HIS A 36 1.02 25.80 -1.91
CA HIS A 36 0.03 26.28 -2.88
C HIS A 36 -1.32 26.58 -2.22
N LEU A 37 -1.80 25.71 -1.32
CA LEU A 37 -3.04 25.95 -0.60
C LEU A 37 -2.98 27.22 0.29
N ILE A 38 -1.84 27.47 0.94
CA ILE A 38 -1.62 28.69 1.73
C ILE A 38 -1.65 29.93 0.83
N SER A 39 -1.00 29.87 -0.32
CA SER A 39 -0.93 30.97 -1.28
C SER A 39 -2.31 31.29 -1.89
N CYS A 40 -3.01 30.29 -2.43
CA CYS A 40 -4.29 30.49 -3.10
C CYS A 40 -5.48 30.64 -2.13
N LYS A 41 -5.35 30.21 -0.87
CA LYS A 41 -6.43 30.13 0.16
C LYS A 41 -7.70 29.38 -0.29
N HIS A 42 -7.64 28.68 -1.42
CA HIS A 42 -8.78 27.98 -2.02
C HIS A 42 -8.46 26.51 -2.29
N VAL A 43 -9.18 25.64 -1.58
CA VAL A 43 -9.00 24.18 -1.67
C VAL A 43 -9.47 23.62 -3.02
N LYS A 44 -10.58 24.14 -3.57
CA LYS A 44 -11.09 23.71 -4.88
C LYS A 44 -10.09 23.97 -5.99
N GLU A 45 -9.41 25.12 -5.94
CA GLU A 45 -8.39 25.49 -6.92
C GLU A 45 -7.16 24.59 -6.80
N THR A 46 -6.71 24.33 -5.57
CA THR A 46 -5.59 23.41 -5.31
C THR A 46 -5.91 21.98 -5.79
N LEU A 47 -7.14 21.50 -5.58
CA LEU A 47 -7.59 20.22 -6.11
C LEU A 47 -7.60 20.19 -7.64
N ARG A 48 -8.01 21.29 -8.30
CA ARG A 48 -8.01 21.39 -9.77
C ARG A 48 -6.60 21.36 -10.33
N HIS A 49 -5.64 22.00 -9.65
CA HIS A 49 -4.25 22.07 -10.08
C HIS A 49 -3.53 20.72 -9.94
N PHE A 50 -3.51 20.15 -8.73
CA PHE A 50 -2.73 18.93 -8.47
C PHE A 50 -3.49 17.63 -8.75
N TYR A 51 -4.82 17.65 -8.72
CA TYR A 51 -5.65 16.43 -8.79
C TYR A 51 -6.87 16.57 -9.72
N PRO A 52 -6.70 16.99 -10.98
CA PRO A 52 -7.83 17.25 -11.89
C PRO A 52 -8.67 16.01 -12.19
N LYS A 53 -8.07 14.82 -12.15
CA LYS A 53 -8.69 13.54 -12.54
C LYS A 53 -9.51 12.87 -11.44
N LEU A 54 -9.48 13.38 -10.20
CA LEU A 54 -10.27 12.80 -9.12
C LEU A 54 -11.76 13.13 -9.29
N SER A 55 -12.65 12.26 -8.86
CA SER A 55 -14.11 12.49 -8.87
C SER A 55 -14.74 12.04 -7.54
N GLY A 56 -15.91 12.60 -7.23
CA GLY A 56 -16.72 12.23 -6.06
C GLY A 56 -15.93 12.10 -4.76
N ASP A 57 -16.04 10.93 -4.13
CA ASP A 57 -15.44 10.60 -2.84
C ASP A 57 -13.91 10.73 -2.81
N ALA A 58 -13.24 10.50 -3.95
CA ALA A 58 -11.79 10.65 -4.01
C ALA A 58 -11.35 12.11 -3.86
N LYS A 59 -12.13 13.08 -4.36
CA LYS A 59 -11.89 14.51 -4.11
C LYS A 59 -12.10 14.84 -2.64
N GLU A 60 -13.11 14.24 -2.02
CA GLU A 60 -13.42 14.45 -0.61
C GLU A 60 -12.30 13.94 0.31
N GLN A 61 -11.81 12.73 0.05
CA GLN A 61 -10.66 12.18 0.76
C GLN A 61 -9.42 13.06 0.59
N ARG A 62 -9.18 13.56 -0.64
CA ARG A 62 -8.05 14.45 -0.90
C ARG A 62 -8.20 15.79 -0.19
N ARG A 63 -9.42 16.33 -0.10
CA ARG A 63 -9.72 17.55 0.65
C ARG A 63 -9.32 17.41 2.12
N LYS A 64 -9.63 16.28 2.76
CA LYS A 64 -9.23 16.01 4.14
C LYS A 64 -7.70 16.01 4.30
N LEU A 65 -6.99 15.34 3.39
CA LEU A 65 -5.52 15.33 3.37
C LEU A 65 -4.93 16.73 3.19
N LEU A 66 -5.54 17.58 2.34
CA LEU A 66 -5.09 18.96 2.14
C LEU A 66 -5.11 19.78 3.42
N TYR A 67 -6.14 19.61 4.25
CA TYR A 67 -6.21 20.29 5.55
C TYR A 67 -5.16 19.77 6.53
N GLU A 68 -4.98 18.44 6.59
CA GLU A 68 -3.94 17.82 7.41
C GLU A 68 -2.54 18.28 6.98
N TRP A 69 -2.29 18.39 5.67
CA TRP A 69 -0.99 18.82 5.20
C TRP A 69 -0.74 20.28 5.50
N ARG A 70 -1.78 21.13 5.39
CA ARG A 70 -1.71 22.53 5.78
C ARG A 70 -1.39 22.71 7.26
N SER A 71 -1.97 21.91 8.15
CA SER A 71 -1.64 21.99 9.58
C SER A 71 -0.21 21.53 9.88
N ASN A 72 0.33 20.63 9.05
CA ASN A 72 1.66 20.03 9.24
C ASN A 72 2.75 20.64 8.33
N VAL A 73 2.57 21.86 7.81
CA VAL A 73 3.51 22.49 6.87
C VAL A 73 4.93 22.57 7.45
N SER A 74 5.08 23.07 8.67
CA SER A 74 6.39 23.24 9.31
C SER A 74 7.15 21.91 9.43
N LEU A 75 6.44 20.82 9.73
CA LEU A 75 7.03 19.48 9.76
C LEU A 75 7.56 19.04 8.38
N TYR A 76 6.85 19.38 7.30
CA TYR A 76 7.33 19.05 5.96
C TYR A 76 8.46 19.95 5.51
N GLU A 77 8.49 21.22 5.93
CA GLU A 77 9.60 22.14 5.68
C GLU A 77 10.89 21.60 6.30
N GLU A 78 10.86 21.21 7.58
CA GLU A 78 11.98 20.58 8.27
C GLU A 78 12.45 19.31 7.55
N ARG A 79 11.52 18.42 7.19
CA ARG A 79 11.83 17.16 6.49
C ARG A 79 12.38 17.37 5.10
N CYS A 80 12.00 18.45 4.41
CA CYS A 80 12.48 18.76 3.07
C CYS A 80 13.86 19.42 3.07
N GLN A 81 14.40 19.82 4.22
CA GLN A 81 15.80 20.28 4.33
C GLN A 81 16.79 19.17 3.97
N ILE A 82 16.41 17.91 4.19
CA ILE A 82 17.22 16.74 3.86
C ILE A 82 16.69 16.10 2.58
N PRO A 83 17.44 16.11 1.46
CA PRO A 83 16.95 15.62 0.16
C PRO A 83 16.48 14.16 0.18
N THR A 84 17.15 13.31 0.96
CA THR A 84 16.78 11.89 1.08
C THR A 84 15.42 11.73 1.77
N VAL A 85 15.15 12.51 2.82
CA VAL A 85 13.89 12.50 3.57
C VAL A 85 12.76 13.16 2.78
N ALA A 86 13.06 14.19 1.97
CA ALA A 86 12.11 14.86 1.10
C ALA A 86 11.41 13.87 0.14
N ALA A 87 12.18 12.92 -0.42
CA ALA A 87 11.68 11.90 -1.33
C ALA A 87 10.90 10.76 -0.64
N MET A 88 11.05 10.59 0.68
CA MET A 88 10.40 9.51 1.43
C MET A 88 8.88 9.74 1.52
N LYS A 89 8.11 8.65 1.39
CA LYS A 89 6.66 8.65 1.59
C LYS A 89 6.26 8.48 3.06
N TYR A 90 7.12 7.83 3.82
CA TYR A 90 6.93 7.53 5.24
C TYR A 90 8.24 7.81 5.96
N VAL A 91 8.16 8.55 7.06
CA VAL A 91 9.28 8.80 7.96
C VAL A 91 8.88 8.19 9.30
N ARG A 92 9.78 7.40 9.87
CA ARG A 92 9.62 6.86 11.23
C ARG A 92 10.55 7.64 12.15
N GLU A 93 10.09 7.89 13.37
CA GLU A 93 10.93 8.53 14.37
C GLU A 93 12.14 7.63 14.68
N PRO A 94 13.34 8.20 14.82
CA PRO A 94 14.52 7.46 15.28
C PRO A 94 14.20 6.74 16.60
N GLY A 95 14.57 5.47 16.73
CA GLY A 95 14.26 4.65 17.91
C GLY A 95 12.94 3.88 17.85
N VAL A 96 12.07 4.14 16.87
CA VAL A 96 10.89 3.30 16.54
C VAL A 96 11.23 2.30 15.43
N ALA A 97 12.48 1.86 15.40
CA ALA A 97 12.91 0.77 14.54
C ALA A 97 12.69 -0.54 15.31
N THR A 98 11.92 -1.45 14.73
CA THR A 98 12.06 -2.88 15.00
C THR A 98 13.41 -3.32 14.45
N ILE A 99 14.51 -2.99 15.12
CA ILE A 99 15.76 -3.69 14.89
C ILE A 99 15.49 -5.09 15.41
N LEU A 100 15.28 -6.03 14.48
CA LEU A 100 15.19 -7.43 14.84
C LEU A 100 16.57 -7.82 15.38
N PRO A 101 16.65 -8.60 16.47
CA PRO A 101 17.93 -9.15 16.88
C PRO A 101 18.50 -9.96 15.71
N ARG A 102 19.83 -9.98 15.60
CA ARG A 102 20.56 -10.62 14.50
C ARG A 102 20.11 -12.05 14.21
N GLU A 103 19.71 -12.77 15.26
CA GLU A 103 19.14 -14.12 15.16
C GLU A 103 17.83 -14.15 14.38
N ALA A 104 16.91 -13.22 14.67
CA ALA A 104 15.63 -13.13 13.98
C ALA A 104 15.80 -12.71 12.51
N GLU A 105 16.76 -11.82 12.21
CA GLU A 105 17.12 -11.51 10.83
C GLU A 105 17.66 -12.74 10.08
N ALA A 106 18.52 -13.53 10.74
CA ALA A 106 19.07 -14.75 10.17
C ALA A 106 17.98 -15.82 9.90
N ALA A 107 17.03 -15.98 10.81
CA ALA A 107 15.91 -16.91 10.66
C ALA A 107 15.01 -16.51 9.47
N ILE A 108 14.72 -15.22 9.31
CA ILE A 108 13.95 -14.70 8.17
C ILE A 108 14.72 -14.93 6.87
N ALA A 109 16.02 -14.64 6.83
CA ALA A 109 16.85 -14.84 5.65
C ALA A 109 16.94 -16.34 5.26
N GLN A 110 17.06 -17.25 6.23
CA GLN A 110 17.07 -18.69 5.98
C GLN A 110 15.72 -19.16 5.42
N SER A 111 14.60 -18.71 6.00
CA SER A 111 13.26 -19.01 5.50
C SER A 111 13.05 -18.51 4.07
N ALA A 112 13.43 -17.27 3.79
CA ALA A 112 13.35 -16.70 2.44
C ALA A 112 14.20 -17.48 1.42
N ARG A 113 15.41 -17.90 1.80
CA ARG A 113 16.28 -18.74 0.96
C ARG A 113 15.70 -20.13 0.73
N ALA A 114 15.09 -20.74 1.75
CA ALA A 114 14.44 -22.04 1.62
C ALA A 114 13.24 -21.98 0.67
N ASN A 115 12.40 -20.93 0.80
CA ASN A 115 11.28 -20.68 -0.12
C ASN A 115 11.76 -20.41 -1.56
N TYR A 116 12.85 -19.67 -1.74
CA TYR A 116 13.46 -19.43 -3.06
C TYR A 116 13.99 -20.72 -3.71
N LYS A 117 14.60 -21.61 -2.91
CA LYS A 117 15.06 -22.92 -3.39
C LYS A 117 13.90 -23.83 -3.79
N GLN A 118 12.79 -23.81 -3.04
CA GLN A 118 11.59 -24.57 -3.36
C GLN A 118 10.88 -24.04 -4.62
N ALA A 119 10.95 -22.74 -4.90
CA ALA A 119 10.39 -22.13 -6.10
C ALA A 119 11.23 -22.33 -7.37
N GLY A 120 12.29 -23.14 -7.33
CA GLY A 120 13.05 -23.53 -8.51
C GLY A 120 13.82 -22.37 -9.16
N GLY A 121 14.61 -21.64 -8.37
CA GLY A 121 15.38 -20.45 -8.77
C GLY A 121 16.01 -20.48 -10.17
N ALA A 122 15.26 -19.98 -11.15
CA ALA A 122 15.73 -19.65 -12.48
C ALA A 122 15.28 -18.24 -12.82
N ILE A 123 16.18 -17.27 -12.64
CA ILE A 123 16.07 -15.98 -13.35
C ILE A 123 16.74 -16.17 -14.71
N HIS A 124 15.93 -16.45 -15.74
CA HIS A 124 16.35 -16.25 -17.11
C HIS A 124 16.35 -14.73 -17.36
N VAL A 125 17.55 -14.15 -17.45
CA VAL A 125 17.74 -12.72 -17.76
C VAL A 125 17.59 -12.53 -19.27
N ASP A 126 16.36 -12.54 -19.77
CA ASP A 126 16.07 -11.98 -21.08
C ASP A 126 14.69 -11.31 -21.10
N GLY A 127 14.64 -10.19 -21.81
CA GLY A 127 13.61 -9.18 -21.70
C GLY A 127 12.19 -9.59 -22.08
N ALA A 128 11.27 -8.76 -21.57
CA ALA A 128 9.94 -8.46 -22.09
C ALA A 128 8.80 -9.47 -21.86
N ARG A 129 7.69 -8.85 -21.40
CA ARG A 129 6.31 -9.10 -21.81
C ARG A 129 5.54 -10.24 -21.10
N SER A 130 4.64 -9.78 -20.23
CA SER A 130 3.36 -10.36 -19.84
C SER A 130 3.13 -11.83 -20.14
N LYS A 131 3.15 -12.70 -19.10
CA LYS A 131 2.26 -13.88 -19.03
C LYS A 131 1.85 -14.14 -17.59
N GLU A 132 0.54 -14.28 -17.42
CA GLU A 132 -0.20 -14.60 -16.21
C GLU A 132 0.20 -15.99 -15.69
N ILE A 133 0.36 -16.15 -14.38
CA ILE A 133 0.54 -17.47 -13.75
C ILE A 133 -0.85 -17.99 -13.38
N PRO A 134 -1.30 -19.14 -13.92
CA PRO A 134 -2.54 -19.79 -13.52
C PRO A 134 -2.36 -20.49 -12.17
N VAL A 135 -3.31 -20.33 -11.25
CA VAL A 135 -3.34 -21.03 -9.95
C VAL A 135 -4.42 -22.11 -10.01
N GLU A 136 -4.06 -23.29 -10.51
CA GLU A 136 -4.87 -24.52 -10.49
C GLU A 136 -4.09 -25.60 -9.73
N GLY A 137 -4.65 -26.14 -8.64
CA GLY A 137 -4.14 -27.36 -7.96
C GLY A 137 -4.24 -27.36 -6.43
N PRO A 138 -4.75 -28.44 -5.78
CA PRO A 138 -5.31 -28.38 -4.44
C PRO A 138 -4.30 -28.63 -3.30
N LEU A 139 -4.61 -28.08 -2.13
CA LEU A 139 -3.88 -28.32 -0.87
C LEU A 139 -4.00 -29.80 -0.45
N PRO A 140 -2.89 -30.52 -0.18
CA PRO A 140 -2.95 -31.86 0.39
C PRO A 140 -3.39 -31.81 1.86
N SER A 141 -4.45 -32.56 2.12
CA SER A 141 -5.03 -32.92 3.40
C SER A 141 -4.15 -33.94 4.13
N SER A 142 -3.50 -33.52 5.22
CA SER A 142 -2.98 -34.45 6.24
C SER A 142 -2.74 -33.73 7.57
N ILE A 143 -3.81 -33.47 8.33
CA ILE A 143 -3.75 -33.37 9.79
C ILE A 143 -4.69 -34.45 10.31
N LEU A 144 -4.12 -35.60 10.62
CA LEU A 144 -4.64 -36.58 11.58
C LEU A 144 -3.50 -37.55 11.88
N GLN A 145 -2.76 -37.25 12.94
CA GLN A 145 -2.34 -38.19 13.99
C GLN A 145 -1.76 -37.40 15.16
#